data_AF-A0A379AQW9-F1
#
_entry.id   AF-A0A379AQW9-F1
#
_cell.length_a   1.000
_cell.length_b   1.000
_cell.length_c   1.000
_cell.angle_alpha   90.00
_cell.angle_beta   90.00
_cell.angle_gamma   90.00
#
_symmetry.space_group_name_H-M   'P 1'
#
loop_
_entity.id
_entity.type
_entity.pdbx_description
1 polymer ?
#
loop_
_entity_poly.entity_id
_entity_poly.type
_entity_poly.pdbx_seq_one_letter_code
_entity_poly.pdbx_strand_id
1 'polypeptide(L)' 'MTITVRLPDELQRRLDHLAIETGRAKSFYIKQALEAYLEDLEDLLLANATLERVRSGKEKTYTLKVVENELNLDGDIR' A
#
# COMPACT_ATOMS: atom_id res chain seq x y z
N MET A 1 -1.48 -23.18 7.46
CA MET A 1 -2.85 -23.06 6.91
C MET A 1 -2.73 -23.00 5.39
N THR A 2 -3.59 -23.70 4.66
CA THR A 2 -3.48 -23.82 3.19
C THR A 2 -4.72 -23.21 2.56
N ILE A 3 -4.55 -22.32 1.59
CA ILE A 3 -5.64 -21.69 0.83
C ILE A 3 -5.52 -22.16 -0.61
N THR A 4 -6.64 -22.61 -1.20
CA THR A 4 -6.71 -23.01 -2.60
C THR A 4 -7.51 -21.97 -3.37
N VAL A 5 -6.90 -21.39 -4.41
CA VAL A 5 -7.53 -20.39 -5.28
C VAL A 5 -7.42 -20.84 -6.73
N ARG A 6 -8.44 -20.56 -7.55
CA ARG A 6 -8.37 -20.75 -9.00
C ARG A 6 -7.83 -19.47 -9.63
N LEU A 7 -6.73 -19.61 -10.37
CA LEU A 7 -6.10 -18.49 -11.07
C LEU A 7 -6.43 -18.56 -12.56
N PRO A 8 -6.70 -17.43 -13.23
CA PRO A 8 -6.78 -17.38 -14.69
C PRO A 8 -5.49 -17.90 -15.34
N ASP A 9 -5.61 -18.51 -16.52
CA ASP A 9 -4.48 -19.14 -17.22
C ASP A 9 -3.32 -18.18 -17.47
N GLU A 10 -3.62 -16.92 -17.79
CA GLU A 10 -2.61 -15.89 -17.99
C GLU A 10 -1.76 -15.65 -16.74
N LEU A 11 -2.40 -15.58 -15.57
CA LEU A 11 -1.70 -15.36 -14.30
C LEU A 11 -0.85 -16.57 -13.92
N GLN A 12 -1.35 -17.78 -14.19
CA GLN A 12 -0.55 -18.99 -14.02
C GLN A 12 0.71 -18.94 -14.88
N ARG A 13 0.60 -18.62 -16.17
CA ARG A 13 1.77 -18.52 -17.07
C ARG A 13 2.79 -17.48 -16.60
N ARG A 14 2.33 -16.33 -16.09
CA ARG A 14 3.22 -15.30 -15.53
C ARG A 14 3.96 -15.79 -14.28
N LEU A 15 3.28 -16.49 -13.38
CA LEU A 15 3.91 -17.09 -12.19
C LEU A 15 4.91 -18.19 -12.57
N ASP A 16 4.61 -18.97 -13.61
CA ASP A 16 5.49 -20.03 -14.12
C ASP A 16 6.78 -19.45 -14.66
N HIS A 17 6.67 -18.39 -15.47
CA HIS A 17 7.82 -17.67 -16.01
C HIS A 17 8.72 -17.12 -14.89
N LEU A 18 8.13 -16.40 -13.92
CA LEU A 18 8.88 -15.86 -12.78
C LEU A 18 9.56 -16.95 -11.94
N ALA A 19 8.90 -18.09 -11.75
CA ALA A 19 9.46 -19.20 -11.02
C ALA A 19 10.68 -19.81 -11.75
N ILE A 20 10.59 -19.98 -13.07
CA ILE A 20 11.68 -20.51 -13.91
C ILE A 20 12.87 -19.55 -13.92
N GLU A 21 12.63 -18.26 -14.15
CA GLU A 21 13.71 -17.27 -14.28
C GLU A 21 14.50 -17.05 -13.00
N THR A 22 13.85 -17.18 -11.84
CA THR A 22 14.45 -16.84 -10.55
C THR A 22 14.79 -18.04 -9.69
N GLY A 23 14.34 -19.24 -10.07
CA GLY A 23 14.45 -20.46 -9.26
C GLY A 23 13.58 -20.46 -8.00
N ARG A 24 12.67 -19.49 -7.82
CA ARG A 24 11.77 -19.42 -6.66
C ARG A 24 10.45 -20.12 -6.93
N ALA A 25 9.84 -20.70 -5.89
CA ALA A 25 8.52 -21.31 -6.02
C ALA A 25 7.43 -20.26 -6.30
N LYS A 26 6.39 -20.63 -7.07
CA LYS A 26 5.22 -19.76 -7.35
C LYS A 26 4.57 -19.21 -6.07
N SER A 27 4.56 -20.02 -5.00
CA SER A 27 4.03 -19.64 -3.69
C SER A 27 4.73 -18.44 -3.07
N PHE A 28 6.03 -18.24 -3.34
CA PHE A 28 6.77 -17.06 -2.89
C PHE A 28 6.15 -15.77 -3.48
N TYR A 29 5.91 -15.76 -4.80
CA TYR A 29 5.33 -14.61 -5.49
C TYR A 29 3.88 -14.35 -5.09
N ILE A 30 3.10 -15.42 -4.92
CA ILE A 30 1.71 -15.29 -4.44
C ILE A 30 1.69 -14.68 -3.04
N LYS A 31 2.58 -15.12 -2.14
CA LYS A 31 2.69 -14.58 -0.79
C LYS A 31 3.05 -13.09 -0.82
N GLN A 32 4.08 -12.72 -1.58
CA GLN A 32 4.54 -11.34 -1.68
C GLN A 32 3.48 -10.41 -2.29
N ALA A 33 2.78 -10.86 -3.33
CA ALA A 33 1.68 -10.09 -3.92
C ALA A 33 0.52 -9.89 -2.95
N LEU A 34 0.22 -10.90 -2.12
CA LEU A 34 -0.82 -10.79 -1.10
C LEU A 34 -0.41 -9.84 0.03
N GLU A 35 0.84 -9.93 0.50
CA GLU A 35 1.39 -9.02 1.53
C GLU A 35 1.34 -7.57 1.04
N ALA A 36 1.83 -7.29 -0.17
CA ALA A 36 1.81 -5.96 -0.75
C ALA A 36 0.38 -5.42 -0.94
N TYR A 37 -0.54 -6.25 -1.43
CA TYR A 37 -1.94 -5.83 -1.59
C TYR A 37 -2.63 -5.54 -0.26
N LEU A 38 -2.30 -6.30 0.80
CA LEU A 38 -2.85 -6.05 2.13
C LEU A 38 -2.30 -4.75 2.71
N GLU A 39 -1.01 -4.46 2.55
CA GLU A 39 -0.40 -3.19 2.96
C GLU A 39 -1.08 -2.01 2.27
N ASP A 40 -1.24 -2.05 0.94
CA ASP A 40 -1.94 -1.01 0.17
C ASP A 40 -3.40 -0.83 0.64
N LEU A 41 -4.09 -1.94 0.93
CA LEU A 41 -5.48 -1.91 1.38
C LEU A 41 -5.60 -1.32 2.79
N GLU A 42 -4.72 -1.68 3.70
CA GLU A 42 -4.67 -1.15 5.06
C GLU A 42 -4.43 0.35 5.04
N ASP A 43 -3.46 0.83 4.26
CA ASP A 43 -3.18 2.25 4.08
C ASP A 43 -4.39 3.02 3.53
N LEU A 44 -5.05 2.47 2.50
CA LEU A 44 -6.25 3.06 1.94
C LEU A 44 -7.39 3.15 2.96
N LEU A 45 -7.59 2.10 3.75
CA LEU A 45 -8.63 2.08 4.78
C LEU A 45 -8.33 3.08 5.90
N LEU A 46 -7.08 3.18 6.34
CA LEU A 46 -6.64 4.15 7.34
C LEU A 46 -6.80 5.59 6.84
N ALA A 47 -6.43 5.85 5.58
CA ALA A 47 -6.61 7.15 4.93
C ALA A 47 -8.09 7.54 4.84
N ASN A 48 -8.96 6.61 4.40
CA ASN A 48 -10.39 6.85 4.32
C ASN A 48 -11.01 7.10 5.71
N ALA A 49 -10.64 6.32 6.72
CA ALA A 49 -11.09 6.53 8.09
C ALA A 49 -10.69 7.92 8.61
N THR A 50 -9.47 8.37 8.27
CA THR A 50 -8.99 9.72 8.62
C THR A 50 -9.77 10.80 7.89
N LEU A 51 -10.02 10.63 6.60
CA LEU A 51 -10.82 11.57 5.80
C LEU A 51 -12.24 11.75 6.37
N GLU A 52 -12.88 10.66 6.81
CA GLU A 52 -14.20 10.73 7.44
C GLU A 52 -14.17 11.47 8.79
N ARG A 53 -13.10 11.32 9.59
CA ARG A 53 -12.92 12.12 10.81
C ARG A 53 -12.68 13.60 10.50
N VAL A 54 -11.91 13.92 9.46
CA VAL A 54 -11.74 15.30 8.99
C VAL A 54 -13.07 15.91 8.57
N ARG A 55 -13.84 15.21 7.72
CA ARG A 55 -15.15 15.67 7.24
C ARG A 55 -16.17 15.87 8.36
N SER A 56 -16.13 15.02 9.39
CA SER A 56 -16.99 15.13 10.56
C SER A 56 -16.48 16.10 11.63
N GLY A 57 -15.36 16.79 11.39
CA GLY A 57 -14.75 17.75 12.33
C GLY A 57 -14.15 17.11 13.58
N LYS A 58 -13.93 15.79 13.57
CA LYS A 58 -13.36 15.01 14.68
C LYS A 58 -11.84 14.83 14.58
N GLU A 59 -11.24 15.22 13.46
CA GLU A 59 -9.80 15.20 13.25
C GLU A 59 -9.24 16.62 13.31
N LYS A 60 -8.10 16.80 14.00
CA LYS A 60 -7.42 18.09 14.02
C LYS A 60 -6.75 18.31 12.67
N THR A 61 -7.06 19.42 12.03
CA THR A 61 -6.42 19.82 10.77
C THR A 61 -5.52 21.02 10.99
N TYR A 62 -4.50 21.14 10.15
CA TYR A 62 -3.53 22.23 10.18
C TYR A 62 -3.49 22.87 8.80
N THR A 63 -3.28 24.18 8.76
CA THR A 63 -3.01 24.86 7.49
C THR A 63 -1.57 24.56 7.06
N LEU A 64 -1.29 24.63 5.75
CA LEU A 64 0.05 24.41 5.21
C LEU A 64 1.10 25.28 5.93
N LYS A 65 0.80 26.58 6.13
CA LYS A 65 1.67 27.52 6.84
C LYS A 65 2.04 27.07 8.26
N VAL A 66 1.10 26.47 9.00
CA VAL A 66 1.37 25.98 10.36
C VAL A 66 2.35 24.81 10.30
N VAL A 67 2.16 23.89 9.36
CA VAL A 67 3.03 22.72 9.19
C VAL A 67 4.42 23.13 8.68
N GLU A 68 4.50 24.08 7.75
CA GLU A 68 5.77 24.62 7.24
C GLU A 68 6.60 25.23 8.36
N ASN A 69 5.99 26.06 9.21
CA ASN A 69 6.66 26.65 10.36
C ASN A 69 7.09 25.58 11.39
N GLU A 70 6.27 24.57 11.65
CA GLU A 70 6.61 23.49 12.60
C GLU A 70 7.79 22.63 12.11
N LEU A 71 7.90 22.44 10.79
CA LEU A 71 8.96 21.65 10.16
C LEU A 71 10.19 22.48 9.74
N ASN A 72 10.19 23.80 9.98
CA ASN A 72 11.20 24.76 9.51
C ASN A 72 11.38 24.74 7.98
N LEU A 73 10.29 24.54 7.25
CA LEU A 73 10.23 24.55 5.78
C LEU A 73 9.78 25.91 5.21
N ASP A 74 9.58 26.88 6.08
CA ASP A 74 9.21 28.28 5.82
C ASP A 74 10.37 29.13 5.28
N GLY A 75 11.57 28.55 5.15
CA GLY A 75 12.77 29.18 4.63
C GLY A 75 13.11 28.77 3.19
N ASP A 76 13.24 29.78 2.32
CA ASP A 76 13.85 29.72 0.98
C ASP A 76 15.05 28.75 0.96
N ILE A 77 14.94 27.67 0.16
CA ILE A 77 16.07 26.81 -0.17
C ILE A 77 17.02 27.65 -1.04
N ARG A 78 17.94 28.38 -0.41
CA ARG A 78 19.03 29.10 -1.09
C ARG A 78 20.23 28.21 -1.34
#